data_AF-A0A956E476-F1
#
_entry.id   AF-A0A956E476-F1
#
_cell.length_a   1.000
_cell.length_b   1.000
_cell.length_c   1.000
_cell.angle_alpha   90.00
_cell.angle_beta   90.00
_cell.angle_gamma   90.00
#
_symmetry.space_group_name_H-M   'P 1'
#
loop_
_entity.id
_entity.type
_entity.pdbx_description
1 polymer ?
#
loop_
_entity_poly.entity_id
_entity_poly.type
_entity_poly.pdbx_seq_one_letter_code
_entity_poly.pdbx_strand_id
1 'polypeptide(L)'
;MRGRWFFKWSATCSLAGRRHSRTQALFARTVRRPPRPRFHAFAGANQAKAARASRQPAIGESPQKPRNRRRSPRFLSGVRRAAPPRSTQTQRGDLPGIRAVWSRALQALLRGGAATFALPSPPNPDPRKHEKSRTNANIGGKHAGVTRSVFFGTPAIAVPALRALAETTEVVGVVCQPDRPAGRGMKLTAPAVKQAALELGLEVHQPVKVKTGNLDEWLEARAVEVAVVLAYGRILPEAVLAAPRRGCINLHASLLPEYRGAAPINWAIMRGETRSGISLMQMDAGLDTGPVYCARELAIAPTETAGELAARMADLAAAMVRDDLPRVLAGELEATPQDAARASHAPPLEKADLVVDWSWEATRIVDWVRGLSPLPCARTTLEGKTLKLQQARVCPGTCPTGSAGEVVIADKSGLVVACGEGFVELQRAQLEGRKALAAVDLVNGRLLTLGARLGT
;
A
#
# COMPACT_ATOMS: atom_id res chain seq x y z
N MET A 1 -29.99 -63.44 0.76
CA MET A 1 -30.77 -63.18 -0.48
C MET A 1 -30.32 -61.85 -1.10
N ARG A 2 -30.68 -61.57 -2.37
CA ARG A 2 -30.66 -60.29 -3.15
C ARG A 2 -30.03 -59.04 -2.49
N GLY A 3 -29.17 -58.21 -3.11
CA GLY A 3 -28.53 -58.17 -4.45
C GLY A 3 -27.73 -56.85 -4.60
N ARG A 4 -26.50 -56.83 -5.17
CA ARG A 4 -26.13 -56.50 -6.59
C ARG A 4 -26.54 -55.09 -7.05
N TRP A 5 -25.68 -54.23 -7.62
CA TRP A 5 -24.27 -54.32 -8.12
C TRP A 5 -23.43 -53.11 -7.56
N PHE A 6 -22.15 -52.79 -7.84
CA PHE A 6 -21.13 -53.04 -8.89
C PHE A 6 -21.40 -52.40 -10.28
N PHE A 7 -20.44 -52.05 -11.15
CA PHE A 7 -18.95 -52.17 -11.23
C PHE A 7 -18.42 -50.97 -12.11
N LYS A 8 -17.22 -50.77 -12.71
CA LYS A 8 -15.88 -51.40 -12.99
C LYS A 8 -14.96 -50.22 -13.52
N TRP A 9 -13.62 -50.19 -13.63
CA TRP A 9 -12.46 -51.01 -13.18
C TRP A 9 -11.13 -50.20 -13.32
N SER A 10 -9.95 -50.84 -13.44
CA SER A 10 -8.66 -50.22 -13.79
C SER A 10 -7.73 -51.18 -14.57
N ALA A 11 -6.84 -50.62 -15.41
CA ALA A 11 -5.51 -51.12 -15.84
C ALA A 11 -5.28 -52.38 -16.74
N THR A 12 -4.30 -52.21 -17.66
CA THR A 12 -3.26 -53.15 -18.20
C THR A 12 -3.52 -54.28 -19.24
N CYS A 13 -2.86 -54.11 -20.40
CA CYS A 13 -2.02 -55.03 -21.22
C CYS A 13 -2.48 -56.42 -21.72
N SER A 14 -2.35 -56.65 -23.05
CA SER A 14 -1.52 -57.74 -23.65
C SER A 14 -1.20 -57.49 -25.15
N LEU A 15 -0.47 -58.40 -25.81
CA LEU A 15 0.21 -58.27 -27.11
C LEU A 15 -0.58 -58.81 -28.33
N ALA A 16 -0.30 -58.29 -29.54
CA ALA A 16 0.42 -59.03 -30.63
C ALA A 16 0.14 -58.50 -32.07
N GLY A 17 1.17 -58.45 -32.93
CA GLY A 17 1.05 -58.18 -34.38
C GLY A 17 2.34 -57.65 -35.01
N ARG A 18 2.77 -58.16 -36.18
CA ARG A 18 4.04 -57.75 -36.87
C ARG A 18 3.83 -57.49 -38.36
N ARG A 19 4.51 -56.49 -38.93
CA ARG A 19 5.53 -56.62 -40.03
C ARG A 19 5.97 -55.24 -40.62
N HIS A 20 7.29 -55.04 -40.72
CA HIS A 20 8.12 -54.44 -41.81
C HIS A 20 7.52 -53.29 -42.66
N SER A 21 8.22 -52.17 -42.94
CA SER A 21 9.65 -51.98 -43.30
C SER A 21 10.14 -50.58 -42.85
N ARG A 22 11.39 -50.35 -42.42
CA ARG A 22 12.73 -50.34 -43.08
C ARG A 22 13.00 -49.20 -44.08
N THR A 23 13.59 -48.10 -43.58
CA THR A 23 14.70 -47.36 -44.25
C THR A 23 15.60 -46.72 -43.16
N GLN A 24 16.85 -46.34 -43.47
CA GLN A 24 17.87 -45.93 -42.49
C GLN A 24 18.62 -44.65 -42.89
N ALA A 25 18.88 -43.77 -41.91
CA ALA A 25 20.02 -42.83 -41.77
C ALA A 25 19.74 -42.02 -40.48
N LEU A 26 20.45 -42.09 -39.35
CA LEU A 26 21.86 -42.37 -39.04
C LEU A 26 22.83 -41.25 -39.44
N PHE A 27 22.93 -40.22 -38.59
CA PHE A 27 24.22 -39.69 -38.15
C PHE A 27 24.09 -39.11 -36.74
N ALA A 28 25.17 -39.13 -35.96
CA ALA A 28 25.20 -38.64 -34.58
C ALA A 28 26.57 -38.01 -34.27
N ARG A 29 26.60 -36.95 -33.43
CA ARG A 29 27.68 -36.75 -32.44
C ARG A 29 27.48 -35.61 -31.44
N THR A 30 28.09 -35.83 -30.26
CA THR A 30 28.63 -34.86 -29.28
C THR A 30 27.72 -33.80 -28.65
N VAL A 31 27.39 -34.07 -27.38
CA VAL A 31 27.11 -33.06 -26.35
C VAL A 31 28.34 -32.17 -26.12
N ARG A 32 28.15 -30.84 -25.99
CA ARG A 32 29.04 -29.94 -25.24
C ARG A 32 28.21 -28.91 -24.45
N ARG A 33 28.65 -28.61 -23.22
CA ARG A 33 28.08 -27.55 -22.36
C ARG A 33 28.71 -26.19 -22.71
N PRO A 34 27.98 -25.06 -22.60
CA PRO A 34 28.60 -23.73 -22.60
C PRO A 34 29.35 -23.47 -21.28
N PRO A 35 30.44 -22.67 -21.28
CA PRO A 35 31.20 -22.32 -20.08
C PRO A 35 30.56 -21.17 -19.30
N ARG A 36 30.97 -21.03 -18.03
CA ARG A 36 30.65 -19.86 -17.18
C ARG A 36 31.52 -18.65 -17.57
N PRO A 37 31.03 -17.40 -17.47
CA PRO A 37 31.91 -16.24 -17.48
C PRO A 37 32.84 -16.25 -16.26
N ARG A 38 34.07 -15.77 -16.43
CA ARG A 38 35.03 -15.51 -15.34
C ARG A 38 35.05 -14.01 -15.01
N PHE A 39 35.37 -13.70 -13.75
CA PHE A 39 35.64 -12.33 -13.32
C PHE A 39 36.86 -11.76 -14.06
N HIS A 40 36.75 -10.51 -14.53
CA HIS A 40 37.92 -9.69 -14.82
C HIS A 40 38.32 -8.93 -13.55
N ALA A 41 39.49 -9.26 -13.01
CA ALA A 41 40.15 -8.43 -12.01
C ALA A 41 41.01 -7.38 -12.73
N PHE A 42 40.78 -6.10 -12.47
CA PHE A 42 41.71 -5.03 -12.85
C PHE A 42 42.63 -4.75 -11.66
N ALA A 43 43.93 -5.00 -11.84
CA ALA A 43 44.97 -4.69 -10.86
C ALA A 43 46.09 -3.90 -11.55
N GLY A 44 45.89 -2.60 -11.70
CA GLY A 44 46.95 -1.67 -12.08
C GLY A 44 47.72 -1.24 -10.84
N ALA A 45 48.98 -1.68 -10.72
CA ALA A 45 49.82 -1.31 -9.58
C ALA A 45 50.48 0.06 -9.80
N ASN A 46 50.67 0.82 -8.71
CA ASN A 46 51.90 1.61 -8.59
C ASN A 46 52.38 1.64 -7.13
N GLN A 47 53.68 1.83 -6.92
CA GLN A 47 54.36 1.53 -5.66
C GLN A 47 54.68 2.77 -4.84
N ALA A 48 54.51 2.67 -3.51
CA ALA A 48 55.23 3.48 -2.53
C ALA A 48 55.73 2.54 -1.40
N LYS A 49 56.92 2.81 -0.85
CA LYS A 49 57.67 1.84 -0.04
C LYS A 49 57.60 2.13 1.46
N ALA A 50 57.44 1.06 2.25
CA ALA A 50 58.02 0.86 3.59
C ALA A 50 57.57 1.85 4.71
N ALA A 51 57.82 1.60 6.00
CA ALA A 51 58.54 0.47 6.63
C ALA A 51 57.78 -0.13 7.82
N ARG A 52 58.15 -1.35 8.21
CA ARG A 52 57.55 -2.11 9.32
C ARG A 52 58.54 -2.17 10.48
N ALA A 53 58.23 -1.53 11.60
CA ALA A 53 59.07 -1.54 12.80
C ALA A 53 58.25 -1.91 14.05
N SER A 54 58.32 -3.18 14.45
CA SER A 54 57.67 -3.72 15.65
C SER A 54 58.68 -3.95 16.77
N ARG A 55 58.39 -3.46 17.99
CA ARG A 55 58.76 -4.11 19.28
C ARG A 55 58.21 -3.33 20.49
N GLN A 56 57.59 -4.06 21.42
CA GLN A 56 57.60 -3.75 22.85
C GLN A 56 58.87 -4.39 23.46
N PRO A 57 59.37 -3.91 24.63
CA PRO A 57 58.85 -4.31 25.95
C PRO A 57 58.18 -3.12 26.68
N ALA A 58 57.31 -3.22 27.69
CA ALA A 58 56.99 -4.21 28.75
C ALA A 58 57.61 -3.89 30.13
N ILE A 59 56.71 -3.59 31.10
CA ILE A 59 56.86 -3.60 32.57
C ILE A 59 57.72 -2.46 33.18
N GLY A 60 57.18 -1.73 34.17
CA GLY A 60 57.91 -0.65 34.87
C GLY A 60 57.08 0.27 35.78
N GLU A 61 56.48 -0.30 36.84
CA GLU A 61 56.13 0.36 38.13
C GLU A 61 55.23 1.62 38.22
N SER A 62 54.74 1.83 39.45
CA SER A 62 53.90 2.93 39.96
C SER A 62 54.05 2.94 41.49
N PRO A 63 53.57 3.95 42.25
CA PRO A 63 53.18 5.32 41.86
C PRO A 63 53.75 6.41 42.80
N GLN A 64 53.87 7.67 42.37
CA GLN A 64 53.95 8.81 43.32
C GLN A 64 53.12 10.03 42.89
N LYS A 65 52.45 10.63 43.89
CA LYS A 65 51.86 11.99 43.85
C LYS A 65 52.71 12.89 44.74
N PRO A 66 52.69 14.20 44.49
CA PRO A 66 52.40 15.12 45.60
C PRO A 66 51.23 16.07 45.32
N ARG A 67 50.82 16.82 46.35
CA ARG A 67 49.72 17.78 46.36
C ARG A 67 50.25 19.21 46.25
N ASN A 68 49.48 20.12 45.65
CA ASN A 68 49.08 21.41 46.24
C ASN A 68 47.83 21.93 45.50
N ARG A 69 46.71 22.30 46.11
CA ARG A 69 46.39 23.24 47.23
C ARG A 69 46.15 24.69 46.77
N ARG A 70 44.85 25.03 46.70
CA ARG A 70 44.20 26.29 47.13
C ARG A 70 44.86 27.64 46.71
N ARG A 71 44.06 28.49 46.05
CA ARG A 71 43.26 29.53 46.74
C ARG A 71 42.21 30.15 45.84
N SER A 72 41.09 30.54 46.43
CA SER A 72 40.14 31.52 45.89
C SER A 72 40.42 32.89 46.52
N PRO A 73 39.86 33.97 45.97
CA PRO A 73 39.17 34.93 46.82
C PRO A 73 37.74 35.22 46.34
N ARG A 74 36.88 35.58 47.30
CA ARG A 74 35.62 36.32 47.09
C ARG A 74 35.83 37.73 47.67
N PHE A 75 35.17 38.75 47.12
CA PHE A 75 34.06 39.46 47.81
C PHE A 75 33.63 40.76 47.10
N LEU A 76 32.30 40.94 46.97
CA LEU A 76 31.51 42.20 47.06
C LEU A 76 31.84 43.38 46.10
N SER A 77 30.92 44.32 45.78
CA SER A 77 29.49 44.49 46.15
C SER A 77 28.75 45.46 45.20
N GLY A 78 27.42 45.32 45.10
CA GLY A 78 26.51 46.34 44.56
C GLY A 78 26.07 46.12 43.09
N VAL A 79 24.95 46.66 42.61
CA VAL A 79 23.97 47.59 43.23
C VAL A 79 22.52 47.28 42.75
N ARG A 80 21.57 47.29 43.70
CA ARG A 80 20.09 47.42 43.60
C ARG A 80 19.24 46.44 42.75
N ARG A 81 18.17 45.94 43.38
CA ARG A 81 16.94 45.42 42.74
C ARG A 81 16.04 46.58 42.28
N ALA A 82 15.15 46.31 41.33
CA ALA A 82 13.90 47.06 41.14
C ALA A 82 12.69 46.14 41.37
N ALA A 83 11.55 46.72 41.76
CA ALA A 83 10.27 46.04 41.98
C ALA A 83 9.13 46.91 41.40
N PRO A 84 7.96 46.34 41.05
CA PRO A 84 7.04 46.98 40.10
C PRO A 84 6.04 47.96 40.74
N PRO A 85 5.48 48.90 39.97
CA PRO A 85 4.28 49.64 40.34
C PRO A 85 3.02 48.74 40.29
N ARG A 86 1.97 49.15 41.00
CA ARG A 86 0.69 48.42 41.13
C ARG A 86 -0.46 49.09 40.36
N SER A 87 -1.42 48.25 39.99
CA SER A 87 -2.84 48.50 39.69
C SER A 87 -3.44 49.90 40.00
N THR A 88 -4.17 50.45 39.04
CA THR A 88 -5.48 51.08 39.32
C THR A 88 -6.60 50.02 39.31
N GLN A 89 -7.77 50.35 39.87
CA GLN A 89 -8.75 49.37 40.35
C GLN A 89 -10.18 49.77 39.95
N THR A 90 -10.89 48.88 39.27
CA THR A 90 -12.36 48.93 39.12
C THR A 90 -12.94 47.53 39.32
N GLN A 91 -14.21 47.43 39.77
CA GLN A 91 -14.66 46.30 40.58
C GLN A 91 -15.53 45.27 39.83
N ARG A 92 -15.27 44.00 40.16
CA ARG A 92 -16.16 42.85 40.31
C ARG A 92 -17.57 42.88 39.67
N GLY A 93 -17.85 41.82 38.91
CA GLY A 93 -19.16 41.17 38.85
C GLY A 93 -18.96 39.67 38.69
N ASP A 94 -19.43 38.86 39.64
CA ASP A 94 -19.27 37.39 39.62
C ASP A 94 -20.31 36.71 38.72
N LEU A 95 -19.91 35.73 37.90
CA LEU A 95 -20.78 34.65 37.40
C LEU A 95 -19.96 33.35 37.15
N PRO A 96 -20.56 32.13 37.20
CA PRO A 96 -19.80 30.94 37.58
C PRO A 96 -19.62 29.85 36.49
N GLY A 97 -18.57 29.05 36.68
CA GLY A 97 -18.57 27.59 36.53
C GLY A 97 -19.04 26.97 35.20
N ILE A 98 -18.10 26.69 34.29
CA ILE A 98 -18.33 25.87 33.10
C ILE A 98 -18.54 24.39 33.50
N ARG A 99 -19.78 24.04 33.89
CA ARG A 99 -20.22 22.65 34.08
C ARG A 99 -21.70 22.38 33.73
N ALA A 100 -22.39 23.36 33.12
CA ALA A 100 -23.84 23.31 32.87
C ALA A 100 -24.24 23.74 31.45
N VAL A 101 -23.67 23.09 30.42
CA VAL A 101 -24.07 23.29 29.00
C VAL A 101 -24.78 22.07 28.40
N TRP A 102 -24.62 20.88 29.01
CA TRP A 102 -25.18 19.60 28.54
C TRP A 102 -26.60 19.27 29.07
N SER A 103 -27.44 20.29 29.30
CA SER A 103 -28.77 20.10 29.93
C SER A 103 -29.93 20.87 29.31
N ARG A 104 -29.76 21.53 28.14
CA ARG A 104 -30.88 22.19 27.42
C ARG A 104 -31.20 21.67 26.02
N ALA A 105 -30.24 21.09 25.29
CA ALA A 105 -30.53 20.46 24.00
C ALA A 105 -31.42 19.19 24.13
N LEU A 106 -31.33 18.48 25.25
CA LEU A 106 -32.00 17.19 25.44
C LEU A 106 -33.45 17.27 25.93
N GLN A 107 -33.93 18.45 26.37
CA GLN A 107 -35.32 18.63 26.83
C GLN A 107 -36.27 19.12 25.73
N ALA A 108 -35.75 19.60 24.60
CA ALA A 108 -36.56 19.94 23.41
C ALA A 108 -37.03 18.70 22.62
N LEU A 109 -36.47 17.51 22.90
CA LEU A 109 -36.71 16.27 22.16
C LEU A 109 -37.71 15.30 22.84
N LEU A 110 -38.36 15.70 23.93
CA LEU A 110 -39.25 14.83 24.73
C LEU A 110 -40.63 15.45 25.03
N ARG A 111 -41.07 16.46 24.27
CA ARG A 111 -42.46 16.98 24.29
C ARG A 111 -42.91 17.36 22.88
N GLY A 112 -43.74 16.53 22.26
CA GLY A 112 -44.20 16.74 20.87
C GLY A 112 -44.96 15.53 20.31
N GLY A 113 -46.07 15.15 20.96
CA GLY A 113 -46.87 14.00 20.56
C GLY A 113 -47.93 14.36 19.51
N ALA A 114 -48.06 13.49 18.50
CA ALA A 114 -49.24 13.25 17.64
C ALA A 114 -50.08 14.45 17.18
N ALA A 115 -49.84 14.89 15.93
CA ALA A 115 -50.87 15.50 15.08
C ALA A 115 -50.82 14.84 13.69
N THR A 116 -51.85 14.07 13.34
CA THR A 116 -51.91 13.32 12.07
C THR A 116 -52.47 14.19 10.94
N PHE A 117 -51.64 14.48 9.93
CA PHE A 117 -52.12 14.93 8.62
C PHE A 117 -51.88 13.82 7.59
N ALA A 118 -52.95 13.40 6.91
CA ALA A 118 -52.86 12.42 5.84
C ALA A 118 -52.48 13.09 4.51
N LEU A 119 -51.53 12.49 3.80
CA LEU A 119 -51.22 12.83 2.41
C LEU A 119 -51.81 11.76 1.48
N PRO A 120 -52.33 12.12 0.29
CA PRO A 120 -52.96 11.16 -0.62
C PRO A 120 -51.93 10.24 -1.29
N SER A 121 -52.28 8.95 -1.40
CA SER A 121 -51.45 7.95 -2.08
C SER A 121 -51.38 8.18 -3.60
N PRO A 122 -50.24 7.90 -4.25
CA PRO A 122 -50.16 7.85 -5.71
C PRO A 122 -50.95 6.66 -6.28
N PRO A 123 -51.46 6.73 -7.53
CA PRO A 123 -52.20 5.65 -8.16
C PRO A 123 -51.30 4.46 -8.53
N ASN A 124 -51.85 3.25 -8.37
CA ASN A 124 -51.17 1.98 -8.68
C ASN A 124 -51.33 1.62 -10.18
N PRO A 125 -50.25 1.33 -10.94
CA PRO A 125 -50.36 0.93 -12.34
C PRO A 125 -50.89 -0.50 -12.52
N ASP A 126 -51.87 -0.69 -13.42
CA ASP A 126 -52.48 -1.99 -13.74
C ASP A 126 -51.49 -2.93 -14.47
N PRO A 127 -51.16 -4.12 -13.94
CA PRO A 127 -50.21 -5.05 -14.54
C PRO A 127 -50.85 -5.86 -15.70
N ARG A 128 -51.36 -5.20 -16.74
CA ARG A 128 -52.06 -5.91 -17.84
C ARG A 128 -52.03 -5.27 -19.24
N LYS A 129 -50.83 -4.98 -19.76
CA LYS A 129 -50.50 -4.98 -21.20
C LYS A 129 -49.00 -4.75 -21.41
N HIS A 130 -48.29 -5.74 -21.96
CA HIS A 130 -47.22 -5.54 -22.97
C HIS A 130 -46.65 -6.90 -23.43
N GLU A 131 -47.35 -7.56 -24.36
CA GLU A 131 -46.76 -8.61 -25.18
C GLU A 131 -46.97 -8.25 -26.65
N LYS A 132 -45.86 -7.96 -27.36
CA LYS A 132 -45.55 -8.25 -28.78
C LYS A 132 -44.51 -7.28 -29.35
N SER A 133 -43.76 -7.79 -30.32
CA SER A 133 -42.86 -7.07 -31.24
C SER A 133 -41.71 -6.26 -30.63
N ARG A 134 -40.56 -6.93 -30.51
CA ARG A 134 -39.26 -6.35 -30.90
C ARG A 134 -38.67 -7.19 -32.02
N THR A 135 -39.11 -6.93 -33.25
CA THR A 135 -38.45 -7.43 -34.46
C THR A 135 -37.11 -6.72 -34.67
N ASN A 136 -36.15 -7.40 -35.31
CA ASN A 136 -34.84 -6.83 -35.61
C ASN A 136 -34.95 -5.65 -36.60
N ALA A 137 -34.37 -4.50 -36.24
CA ALA A 137 -34.12 -3.38 -37.14
C ALA A 137 -32.91 -2.55 -36.67
N ASN A 138 -32.11 -2.06 -37.61
CA ASN A 138 -30.98 -1.13 -37.44
C ASN A 138 -29.90 -1.50 -36.40
N ILE A 139 -29.06 -2.47 -36.77
CA ILE A 139 -27.62 -2.35 -36.49
C ILE A 139 -27.06 -1.36 -37.53
N GLY A 140 -26.77 -0.12 -37.12
CA GLY A 140 -26.19 0.89 -38.01
C GLY A 140 -26.40 2.34 -37.55
N GLY A 141 -25.33 2.97 -37.06
CA GLY A 141 -25.20 4.44 -37.02
C GLY A 141 -25.85 5.20 -35.86
N LYS A 142 -25.42 4.99 -34.60
CA LYS A 142 -25.75 5.88 -33.45
C LYS A 142 -24.65 6.09 -32.37
N HIS A 143 -23.36 5.85 -32.66
CA HIS A 143 -22.25 6.01 -31.68
C HIS A 143 -21.20 7.09 -32.06
N ALA A 144 -21.50 8.01 -32.98
CA ALA A 144 -20.58 9.08 -33.35
C ALA A 144 -20.54 10.18 -32.28
N GLY A 145 -19.66 10.06 -31.27
CA GLY A 145 -19.33 11.16 -30.35
C GLY A 145 -18.79 10.76 -28.96
N VAL A 146 -19.09 9.57 -28.46
CA VAL A 146 -18.66 9.13 -27.11
C VAL A 146 -17.52 8.12 -27.24
N THR A 147 -16.43 8.32 -26.50
CA THR A 147 -15.28 7.40 -26.52
C THR A 147 -15.64 6.08 -25.84
N ARG A 148 -15.38 4.95 -26.52
CA ARG A 148 -15.58 3.59 -25.99
C ARG A 148 -14.37 3.16 -25.16
N SER A 149 -14.60 2.81 -23.90
CA SER A 149 -13.53 2.55 -22.93
C SER A 149 -13.69 1.23 -22.17
N VAL A 150 -12.59 0.68 -21.68
CA VAL A 150 -12.56 -0.46 -20.75
C VAL A 150 -11.80 -0.07 -19.49
N PHE A 151 -12.24 -0.54 -18.32
CA PHE A 151 -11.51 -0.32 -17.07
C PHE A 151 -10.77 -1.59 -16.61
N PHE A 152 -9.49 -1.45 -16.25
CA PHE A 152 -8.66 -2.51 -15.68
C PHE A 152 -8.32 -2.20 -14.22
N GLY A 153 -8.89 -2.94 -13.27
CA GLY A 153 -8.61 -2.74 -11.85
C GLY A 153 -8.98 -3.93 -10.98
N THR A 154 -8.72 -3.87 -9.68
CA THR A 154 -9.05 -4.98 -8.73
C THR A 154 -9.28 -4.50 -7.29
N PRO A 155 -8.34 -3.80 -6.62
CA PRO A 155 -8.50 -3.35 -5.23
C PRO A 155 -9.40 -2.10 -5.11
N ALA A 156 -9.78 -1.75 -3.88
CA ALA A 156 -10.72 -0.66 -3.59
C ALA A 156 -10.26 0.74 -4.08
N ILE A 157 -8.95 1.02 -4.09
CA ILE A 157 -8.36 2.26 -4.64
C ILE A 157 -8.76 2.52 -6.11
N ALA A 158 -9.09 1.46 -6.86
CA ALA A 158 -9.50 1.57 -8.26
C ALA A 158 -11.00 1.84 -8.45
N VAL A 159 -11.83 1.75 -7.40
CA VAL A 159 -13.29 1.90 -7.50
C VAL A 159 -13.73 3.34 -7.81
N PRO A 160 -13.19 4.40 -7.18
CA PRO A 160 -13.58 5.77 -7.53
C PRO A 160 -13.22 6.15 -8.98
N ALA A 161 -12.07 5.68 -9.49
CA ALA A 161 -11.67 5.87 -10.89
C ALA A 161 -12.60 5.15 -11.88
N LEU A 162 -13.09 3.95 -11.56
CA LEU A 162 -14.11 3.27 -12.37
C LEU A 162 -15.41 4.08 -12.44
N ARG A 163 -15.88 4.62 -11.31
CA ARG A 163 -17.11 5.45 -11.27
C ARG A 163 -16.93 6.73 -12.10
N ALA A 164 -15.80 7.43 -11.92
CA ALA A 164 -15.43 8.59 -12.74
C ALA A 164 -15.31 8.28 -14.24
N LEU A 165 -14.92 7.06 -14.62
CA LEU A 165 -14.85 6.66 -16.03
C LEU A 165 -16.25 6.44 -16.64
N ALA A 166 -17.16 5.85 -15.86
CA ALA A 166 -18.57 5.69 -16.25
C ALA A 166 -19.34 7.03 -16.30
N GLU A 167 -18.81 8.08 -15.67
CA GLU A 167 -19.29 9.47 -15.79
C GLU A 167 -18.80 10.18 -17.07
N THR A 168 -17.73 9.69 -17.72
CA THR A 168 -17.01 10.41 -18.80
C THR A 168 -16.92 9.68 -20.15
N THR A 169 -17.08 8.36 -20.18
CA THR A 169 -16.92 7.53 -21.40
C THR A 169 -17.97 6.41 -21.46
N GLU A 170 -18.16 5.81 -22.64
CA GLU A 170 -18.95 4.57 -22.76
C GLU A 170 -18.10 3.40 -22.25
N VAL A 171 -18.25 3.02 -20.98
CA VAL A 171 -17.53 1.88 -20.40
C VAL A 171 -18.15 0.58 -20.91
N VAL A 172 -17.52 -0.04 -21.91
CA VAL A 172 -18.00 -1.27 -22.58
C VAL A 172 -17.65 -2.55 -21.81
N GLY A 173 -16.94 -2.43 -20.68
CA GLY A 173 -16.69 -3.52 -19.75
C GLY A 173 -15.58 -3.22 -18.74
N VAL A 174 -15.43 -4.12 -17.76
CA VAL A 174 -14.48 -4.02 -16.65
C VAL A 174 -13.69 -5.31 -16.51
N VAL A 175 -12.37 -5.23 -16.63
CA VAL A 175 -11.44 -6.35 -16.50
C VAL A 175 -10.83 -6.35 -15.10
N CYS A 176 -11.05 -7.42 -14.33
CA CYS A 176 -10.45 -7.59 -13.00
C CYS A 176 -9.82 -8.97 -12.81
N GLN A 177 -9.05 -9.16 -11.74
CA GLN A 177 -8.56 -10.50 -11.40
C GLN A 177 -9.72 -11.41 -10.97
N PRO A 178 -9.63 -12.74 -11.17
CA PRO A 178 -10.63 -13.68 -10.68
C PRO A 178 -10.88 -13.56 -9.17
N ASP A 179 -12.09 -13.88 -8.73
CA ASP A 179 -12.48 -13.95 -7.32
C ASP A 179 -11.53 -14.87 -6.53
N ARG A 180 -11.22 -14.52 -5.27
CA ARG A 180 -10.26 -15.29 -4.45
C ARG A 180 -10.78 -15.57 -3.04
N PRO A 181 -10.41 -16.71 -2.45
CA PRO A 181 -10.52 -16.95 -1.01
C PRO A 181 -9.87 -15.81 -0.21
N ALA A 182 -10.63 -15.18 0.69
CA ALA A 182 -10.14 -14.09 1.52
C ALA A 182 -10.67 -14.16 2.97
N GLY A 183 -9.98 -13.46 3.88
CA GLY A 183 -10.36 -13.34 5.28
C GLY A 183 -10.30 -14.64 6.08
N ARG A 184 -10.82 -14.62 7.32
CA ARG A 184 -10.97 -15.83 8.12
C ARG A 184 -12.11 -16.68 7.58
N GLY A 185 -11.86 -17.98 7.42
CA GLY A 185 -12.78 -18.90 6.76
C GLY A 185 -12.65 -18.95 5.23
N MET A 186 -11.71 -18.19 4.64
CA MET A 186 -11.30 -18.33 3.23
C MET A 186 -12.47 -18.31 2.23
N LYS A 187 -13.50 -17.50 2.48
CA LYS A 187 -14.67 -17.39 1.61
C LYS A 187 -14.26 -16.77 0.27
N LEU A 188 -14.78 -17.32 -0.82
CA LEU A 188 -14.59 -16.75 -2.16
C LEU A 188 -15.16 -15.34 -2.18
N THR A 189 -14.31 -14.36 -2.44
CA THR A 189 -14.61 -12.93 -2.33
C THR A 189 -14.32 -12.26 -3.68
N ALA A 190 -15.30 -11.50 -4.17
CA ALA A 190 -15.17 -10.72 -5.40
C ALA A 190 -14.24 -9.51 -5.18
N PRO A 191 -13.48 -9.08 -6.22
CA PRO A 191 -12.78 -7.80 -6.19
C PRO A 191 -13.74 -6.62 -5.95
N ALA A 192 -13.25 -5.57 -5.29
CA ALA A 192 -14.04 -4.35 -5.08
C ALA A 192 -14.46 -3.71 -6.42
N VAL A 193 -13.57 -3.77 -7.43
CA VAL A 193 -13.87 -3.33 -8.80
C VAL A 193 -14.97 -4.17 -9.48
N LYS A 194 -15.07 -5.47 -9.19
CA LYS A 194 -16.18 -6.31 -9.68
C LYS A 194 -17.51 -5.93 -9.03
N GLN A 195 -17.50 -5.66 -7.72
CA GLN A 195 -18.70 -5.23 -7.00
C GLN A 195 -19.23 -3.90 -7.57
N ALA A 196 -18.36 -2.89 -7.68
CA ALA A 196 -18.70 -1.61 -8.28
C ALA A 196 -19.14 -1.71 -9.74
N ALA A 197 -18.52 -2.58 -10.56
CA ALA A 197 -18.94 -2.78 -11.94
C ALA A 197 -20.36 -3.40 -12.04
N LEU A 198 -20.69 -4.35 -11.17
CA LEU A 198 -22.03 -4.94 -11.12
C LEU A 198 -23.08 -3.95 -10.60
N GLU A 199 -22.74 -3.08 -9.65
CA GLU A 199 -23.60 -1.96 -9.21
C GLU A 199 -23.88 -0.96 -10.34
N LEU A 200 -22.92 -0.75 -11.24
CA LEU A 200 -23.03 0.11 -12.43
C LEU A 200 -23.67 -0.59 -13.63
N GLY A 201 -24.01 -1.89 -13.53
CA GLY A 201 -24.59 -2.68 -14.63
C GLY A 201 -23.63 -3.05 -15.76
N LEU A 202 -22.32 -2.98 -15.53
CA LEU A 202 -21.27 -3.17 -16.54
C LEU A 202 -20.89 -4.66 -16.73
N GLU A 203 -20.47 -5.04 -17.94
CA GLU A 203 -19.91 -6.38 -18.19
C GLU A 203 -18.60 -6.56 -17.39
N VAL A 204 -18.47 -7.65 -16.65
CA VAL A 204 -17.25 -7.98 -15.91
C VAL A 204 -16.53 -9.17 -16.54
N HIS A 205 -15.28 -8.97 -16.96
CA HIS A 205 -14.41 -9.99 -17.52
C HIS A 205 -13.29 -10.36 -16.53
N GLN A 206 -13.13 -11.65 -16.23
CA GLN A 206 -12.15 -12.17 -15.25
C GLN A 206 -11.21 -13.21 -15.88
N PRO A 207 -10.26 -12.78 -16.74
CA PRO A 207 -9.42 -13.69 -17.50
C PRO A 207 -8.49 -14.45 -16.53
N VAL A 208 -8.53 -15.78 -16.52
CA VAL A 208 -7.67 -16.57 -15.63
C VAL A 208 -6.20 -16.39 -16.00
N LYS A 209 -5.89 -16.43 -17.30
CA LYS A 209 -4.57 -16.16 -17.89
C LYS A 209 -4.67 -14.92 -18.79
N VAL A 210 -3.79 -13.94 -18.59
CA VAL A 210 -3.71 -12.74 -19.45
C VAL A 210 -2.73 -12.96 -20.62
N LYS A 211 -1.64 -13.72 -20.39
CA LYS A 211 -0.59 -13.96 -21.40
C LYS A 211 -0.91 -15.02 -22.47
N THR A 212 -1.98 -15.80 -22.29
CA THR A 212 -2.32 -16.95 -23.15
C THR A 212 -3.85 -17.13 -23.20
N GLY A 213 -4.56 -16.03 -23.42
CA GLY A 213 -6.02 -16.00 -23.46
C GLY A 213 -6.48 -14.78 -24.24
N ASN A 214 -7.66 -14.92 -24.84
CA ASN A 214 -8.23 -14.11 -25.91
C ASN A 214 -8.78 -12.75 -25.39
N LEU A 215 -7.97 -12.02 -24.64
CA LEU A 215 -8.37 -10.75 -24.02
C LEU A 215 -8.28 -9.59 -25.03
N ASP A 216 -7.25 -9.62 -25.87
CA ASP A 216 -7.14 -8.86 -27.11
C ASP A 216 -8.38 -9.03 -28.00
N GLU A 217 -8.75 -10.26 -28.37
CA GLU A 217 -9.97 -10.53 -29.15
C GLU A 217 -11.24 -9.99 -28.47
N TRP A 218 -11.35 -10.11 -27.14
CA TRP A 218 -12.49 -9.61 -26.36
C TRP A 218 -12.57 -8.06 -26.35
N LEU A 219 -11.43 -7.36 -26.43
CA LEU A 219 -11.33 -5.90 -26.55
C LEU A 219 -11.69 -5.44 -27.98
N GLU A 220 -11.11 -6.08 -29.00
CA GLU A 220 -11.36 -5.79 -30.41
C GLU A 220 -12.83 -5.97 -30.77
N ALA A 221 -13.45 -7.08 -30.32
CA ALA A 221 -14.86 -7.37 -30.52
C ALA A 221 -15.83 -6.34 -29.87
N ARG A 222 -15.33 -5.48 -28.97
CA ARG A 222 -16.09 -4.38 -28.35
C ARG A 222 -15.80 -3.00 -28.96
N ALA A 223 -14.88 -2.93 -29.92
CA ALA A 223 -14.36 -1.69 -30.50
C ALA A 223 -13.89 -0.70 -29.42
N VAL A 224 -13.03 -1.19 -28.51
CA VAL A 224 -12.44 -0.37 -27.45
C VAL A 224 -11.49 0.67 -28.04
N GLU A 225 -11.70 1.95 -27.74
CA GLU A 225 -10.82 3.03 -28.16
C GLU A 225 -9.71 3.32 -27.14
N VAL A 226 -9.97 3.10 -25.85
CA VAL A 226 -8.98 3.30 -24.79
C VAL A 226 -9.18 2.30 -23.64
N ALA A 227 -8.09 1.80 -23.07
CA ALA A 227 -8.13 1.08 -21.79
C ALA A 227 -7.58 1.96 -20.68
N VAL A 228 -8.33 2.10 -19.57
CA VAL A 228 -7.90 2.85 -18.38
C VAL A 228 -7.55 1.86 -17.29
N VAL A 229 -6.34 1.97 -16.75
CA VAL A 229 -5.75 1.00 -15.82
C VAL A 229 -5.48 1.66 -14.47
N LEU A 230 -5.87 1.00 -13.38
CA LEU A 230 -5.47 1.37 -12.02
C LEU A 230 -5.39 0.12 -11.14
N ALA A 231 -4.19 -0.22 -10.69
CA ALA A 231 -3.92 -1.31 -9.77
C ALA A 231 -4.49 -2.70 -10.21
N TYR A 232 -4.49 -3.00 -11.52
CA TYR A 232 -4.90 -4.31 -12.05
C TYR A 232 -4.03 -5.47 -11.52
N GLY A 233 -2.77 -5.22 -11.16
CA GLY A 233 -1.90 -6.15 -10.44
C GLY A 233 -1.41 -7.35 -11.27
N ARG A 234 -1.37 -7.21 -12.60
CA ARG A 234 -0.81 -8.17 -13.57
C ARG A 234 -0.23 -7.41 -14.77
N ILE A 235 0.85 -7.93 -15.34
CA ILE A 235 1.45 -7.42 -16.58
C ILE A 235 0.51 -7.72 -17.76
N LEU A 236 0.22 -6.70 -18.57
CA LEU A 236 -0.50 -6.84 -19.84
C LEU A 236 0.48 -7.23 -20.98
N PRO A 237 0.15 -8.22 -21.83
CA PRO A 237 0.91 -8.48 -23.06
C PRO A 237 0.81 -7.35 -24.06
N GLU A 238 1.78 -7.27 -24.98
CA GLU A 238 1.82 -6.31 -26.09
C GLU A 238 0.54 -6.30 -26.93
N ALA A 239 -0.02 -7.47 -27.28
CA ALA A 239 -1.30 -7.56 -27.98
C ALA A 239 -2.46 -6.89 -27.21
N VAL A 240 -2.51 -7.03 -25.89
CA VAL A 240 -3.53 -6.40 -25.03
C VAL A 240 -3.27 -4.90 -24.85
N LEU A 241 -2.01 -4.46 -24.92
CA LEU A 241 -1.65 -3.05 -24.94
C LEU A 241 -1.99 -2.36 -26.27
N ALA A 242 -1.97 -3.11 -27.38
CA ALA A 242 -2.21 -2.61 -28.74
C ALA A 242 -3.68 -2.71 -29.20
N ALA A 243 -4.49 -3.62 -28.63
CA ALA A 243 -5.88 -3.83 -29.02
C ALA A 243 -6.79 -2.58 -28.88
N PRO A 244 -6.66 -1.72 -27.86
CA PRO A 244 -7.37 -0.44 -27.82
C PRO A 244 -6.79 0.55 -28.85
N ARG A 245 -7.63 1.29 -29.60
CA ARG A 245 -7.14 2.22 -30.67
C ARG A 245 -6.16 3.31 -30.18
N ARG A 246 -6.22 3.69 -28.91
CA ARG A 246 -5.32 4.65 -28.22
C ARG A 246 -4.42 3.96 -27.18
N GLY A 247 -4.38 2.63 -27.18
CA GLY A 247 -3.68 1.79 -26.20
C GLY A 247 -4.23 1.88 -24.77
N CYS A 248 -3.37 1.51 -23.82
CA CYS A 248 -3.67 1.53 -22.39
C CYS A 248 -3.06 2.76 -21.70
N ILE A 249 -3.87 3.47 -20.91
CA ILE A 249 -3.46 4.59 -20.06
C ILE A 249 -3.55 4.11 -18.59
N ASN A 250 -2.46 4.25 -17.83
CA ASN A 250 -2.38 3.86 -16.43
C ASN A 250 -2.37 5.07 -15.50
N LEU A 251 -3.14 4.99 -14.41
CA LEU A 251 -3.07 5.87 -13.25
C LEU A 251 -2.07 5.26 -12.27
N HIS A 252 -0.80 5.66 -12.37
CA HIS A 252 0.26 5.12 -11.51
C HIS A 252 0.31 5.88 -10.19
N ALA A 253 0.35 5.18 -9.06
CA ALA A 253 0.25 5.77 -7.72
C ALA A 253 1.57 6.32 -7.15
N SER A 254 2.31 7.05 -7.99
CA SER A 254 3.46 7.89 -7.62
C SER A 254 3.64 9.06 -8.60
N LEU A 255 4.64 9.91 -8.33
CA LEU A 255 5.14 10.92 -9.26
C LEU A 255 6.25 10.30 -10.13
N LEU A 256 5.90 9.82 -11.33
CA LEU A 256 6.86 9.20 -12.24
C LEU A 256 7.93 10.21 -12.70
N PRO A 257 9.20 9.80 -12.87
CA PRO A 257 9.70 8.42 -12.96
C PRO A 257 10.01 7.73 -11.61
N GLU A 258 9.71 8.37 -10.48
CA GLU A 258 10.00 7.82 -9.15
C GLU A 258 8.94 6.75 -8.77
N TYR A 259 9.37 5.71 -8.05
CA TYR A 259 8.53 4.61 -7.57
C TYR A 259 7.78 3.79 -8.65
N ARG A 260 8.43 3.48 -9.78
CA ARG A 260 7.96 2.46 -10.75
C ARG A 260 7.84 1.08 -10.08
N GLY A 261 6.69 0.41 -10.19
CA GLY A 261 6.47 -0.93 -9.65
C GLY A 261 5.15 -1.13 -8.89
N ALA A 262 5.04 -2.26 -8.19
CA ALA A 262 3.78 -2.78 -7.67
C ALA A 262 3.30 -2.18 -6.33
N ALA A 263 4.15 -1.49 -5.56
CA ALA A 263 3.79 -0.99 -4.22
C ALA A 263 4.28 0.45 -3.92
N PRO A 264 4.08 1.44 -4.81
CA PRO A 264 4.63 2.80 -4.67
C PRO A 264 4.19 3.50 -3.38
N ILE A 265 2.91 3.39 -3.00
CA ILE A 265 2.34 4.01 -1.79
C ILE A 265 3.06 3.54 -0.53
N ASN A 266 3.31 2.24 -0.42
CA ASN A 266 4.02 1.65 0.72
C ASN A 266 5.48 2.09 0.73
N TRP A 267 6.19 1.96 -0.40
CA TRP A 267 7.62 2.27 -0.48
C TRP A 267 7.94 3.75 -0.30
N ALA A 268 7.08 4.67 -0.74
CA ALA A 268 7.26 6.11 -0.48
C ALA A 268 7.21 6.39 1.04
N ILE A 269 6.16 5.91 1.72
CA ILE A 269 6.03 6.09 3.16
C ILE A 269 7.17 5.39 3.92
N MET A 270 7.52 4.15 3.56
CA MET A 270 8.60 3.37 4.21
C MET A 270 10.00 3.96 4.02
N ARG A 271 10.17 4.92 3.09
CA ARG A 271 11.43 5.66 2.87
C ARG A 271 11.40 7.08 3.44
N GLY A 272 10.34 7.46 4.16
CA GLY A 272 10.21 8.77 4.80
C GLY A 272 9.75 9.90 3.87
N GLU A 273 9.18 9.59 2.70
CA GLU A 273 8.72 10.62 1.76
C GLU A 273 7.62 11.50 2.39
N THR A 274 7.76 12.82 2.19
CA THR A 274 6.77 13.82 2.64
C THR A 274 5.73 14.15 1.58
N ARG A 275 5.86 13.58 0.37
CA ARG A 275 4.93 13.74 -0.75
C ARG A 275 4.87 12.48 -1.62
N SER A 276 3.78 12.33 -2.35
CA SER A 276 3.66 11.41 -3.49
C SER A 276 2.56 11.96 -4.41
N GLY A 277 1.93 11.15 -5.25
CA GLY A 277 0.89 11.61 -6.14
C GLY A 277 0.37 10.53 -7.06
N ILE A 278 -0.27 10.94 -8.14
CA ILE A 278 -0.65 10.06 -9.24
C ILE A 278 -0.16 10.64 -10.56
N SER A 279 0.38 9.77 -11.41
CA SER A 279 0.80 10.07 -12.78
C SER A 279 -0.15 9.38 -13.75
N LEU A 280 -0.71 10.13 -14.70
CA LEU A 280 -1.47 9.61 -15.82
C LEU A 280 -0.48 9.34 -16.97
N MET A 281 -0.22 8.08 -17.28
CA MET A 281 0.81 7.66 -18.24
C MET A 281 0.26 6.77 -19.35
N GLN A 282 0.84 6.85 -20.55
CA GLN A 282 0.66 5.83 -21.57
C GLN A 282 1.47 4.59 -21.17
N MET A 283 0.88 3.41 -21.23
CA MET A 283 1.59 2.14 -21.01
C MET A 283 2.41 1.74 -22.23
N ASP A 284 3.59 1.18 -21.95
CA ASP A 284 4.49 0.54 -22.89
C ASP A 284 4.75 -0.93 -22.47
N ALA A 285 5.68 -1.61 -23.12
CA ALA A 285 6.05 -2.99 -22.80
C ALA A 285 6.91 -3.13 -21.52
N GLY A 286 7.31 -2.03 -20.88
CA GLY A 286 8.14 -2.02 -19.68
C GLY A 286 7.35 -1.97 -18.38
N LEU A 287 8.05 -1.76 -17.27
CA LEU A 287 7.43 -1.60 -15.94
C LEU A 287 7.33 -0.12 -15.60
N ASP A 288 6.16 0.46 -15.89
CA ASP A 288 5.81 1.86 -15.64
C ASP A 288 6.79 2.87 -16.29
N THR A 289 7.31 2.53 -17.48
CA THR A 289 8.33 3.30 -18.21
C THR A 289 7.77 4.27 -19.27
N GLY A 290 6.57 4.00 -19.80
CA GLY A 290 5.94 4.78 -20.86
C GLY A 290 5.65 6.25 -20.49
N PRO A 291 5.45 7.13 -21.50
CA PRO A 291 5.44 8.58 -21.31
C PRO A 291 4.24 9.09 -20.48
N VAL A 292 4.43 10.19 -19.77
CA VAL A 292 3.48 10.76 -18.80
C VAL A 292 2.75 11.96 -19.40
N TYR A 293 1.42 11.95 -19.37
CA TYR A 293 0.56 13.07 -19.80
C TYR A 293 0.51 14.18 -18.76
N CYS A 294 0.30 13.81 -17.49
CA CYS A 294 0.29 14.73 -16.35
C CYS A 294 0.54 13.96 -15.04
N ALA A 295 0.85 14.70 -13.97
CA ALA A 295 0.86 14.17 -12.61
C ALA A 295 0.27 15.19 -11.63
N ARG A 296 -0.38 14.71 -10.57
CA ARG A 296 -0.90 15.55 -9.47
C ARG A 296 -0.30 15.10 -8.13
N GLU A 297 0.23 16.06 -7.38
CA GLU A 297 0.93 15.83 -6.10
C GLU A 297 0.00 15.87 -4.88
N LEU A 298 0.33 15.08 -3.85
CA LEU A 298 -0.26 15.11 -2.51
C LEU A 298 0.87 15.13 -1.47
N ALA A 299 0.77 16.05 -0.50
CA ALA A 299 1.55 15.95 0.73
C ALA A 299 1.13 14.71 1.54
N ILE A 300 2.11 13.99 2.07
CA ILE A 300 1.96 12.88 3.00
C ILE A 300 2.05 13.45 4.42
N ALA A 301 1.03 13.26 5.25
CA ALA A 301 1.07 13.78 6.62
C ALA A 301 1.98 12.90 7.52
N PRO A 302 2.66 13.46 8.54
CA PRO A 302 3.67 12.73 9.32
C PRO A 302 3.18 11.46 10.04
N THR A 303 1.88 11.35 10.32
CA THR A 303 1.26 10.18 10.95
C THR A 303 0.43 9.34 9.97
N GLU A 304 0.42 9.68 8.69
CA GLU A 304 -0.43 9.04 7.68
C GLU A 304 0.04 7.63 7.35
N THR A 305 -0.90 6.68 7.35
CA THR A 305 -0.67 5.29 6.95
C THR A 305 -0.85 5.09 5.45
N ALA A 306 -0.30 4.01 4.92
CA ALA A 306 -0.49 3.64 3.52
C ALA A 306 -1.98 3.43 3.15
N GLY A 307 -2.81 3.00 4.10
CA GLY A 307 -4.26 2.90 3.88
C GLY A 307 -4.98 4.25 3.74
N GLU A 308 -4.56 5.26 4.49
CA GLU A 308 -5.14 6.61 4.44
C GLU A 308 -4.67 7.37 3.19
N LEU A 309 -3.38 7.29 2.86
CA LEU A 309 -2.85 7.86 1.63
C LEU A 309 -3.48 7.19 0.39
N ALA A 310 -3.67 5.86 0.42
CA ALA A 310 -4.36 5.14 -0.66
C ALA A 310 -5.83 5.56 -0.85
N ALA A 311 -6.52 6.00 0.21
CA ALA A 311 -7.88 6.55 0.09
C ALA A 311 -7.86 7.92 -0.61
N ARG A 312 -7.01 8.85 -0.16
CA ARG A 312 -6.84 10.17 -0.81
C ARG A 312 -6.37 10.06 -2.26
N MET A 313 -5.52 9.08 -2.56
CA MET A 313 -5.12 8.74 -3.93
C MET A 313 -6.28 8.19 -4.77
N ALA A 314 -7.21 7.41 -4.19
CA ALA A 314 -8.39 6.94 -4.92
C ALA A 314 -9.27 8.13 -5.37
N ASP A 315 -9.49 9.10 -4.49
CA ASP A 315 -10.24 10.32 -4.81
C ASP A 315 -9.51 11.19 -5.85
N LEU A 316 -8.19 11.32 -5.74
CA LEU A 316 -7.37 12.02 -6.74
C LEU A 316 -7.41 11.32 -8.11
N ALA A 317 -7.38 9.99 -8.16
CA ALA A 317 -7.50 9.23 -9.40
C ALA A 317 -8.85 9.50 -10.07
N ALA A 318 -9.94 9.56 -9.29
CA ALA A 318 -11.26 9.90 -9.80
C ALA A 318 -11.34 11.34 -10.33
N ALA A 319 -10.63 12.29 -9.70
CA ALA A 319 -10.49 13.65 -10.24
C ALA A 319 -9.70 13.67 -11.55
N MET A 320 -8.56 12.97 -11.65
CA MET A 320 -7.79 12.90 -12.91
C MET A 320 -8.56 12.23 -14.05
N VAL A 321 -9.43 11.26 -13.76
CA VAL A 321 -10.31 10.64 -14.77
C VAL A 321 -11.42 11.60 -15.24
N ARG A 322 -11.91 12.52 -14.40
CA ARG A 322 -12.87 13.56 -14.80
C ARG A 322 -12.22 14.74 -15.52
N ASP A 323 -11.07 15.18 -15.04
CA ASP A 323 -10.46 16.45 -15.43
C ASP A 323 -9.43 16.30 -16.56
N ASP A 324 -8.56 15.29 -16.48
CA ASP A 324 -7.34 15.18 -17.30
C ASP A 324 -7.51 14.15 -18.43
N LEU A 325 -8.17 13.01 -18.17
CA LEU A 325 -8.41 11.98 -19.19
C LEU A 325 -9.19 12.49 -20.41
N PRO A 326 -10.27 13.29 -20.29
CA PRO A 326 -10.96 13.83 -21.47
C PRO A 326 -10.05 14.70 -22.34
N ARG A 327 -9.11 15.41 -21.72
CA ARG A 327 -8.13 16.27 -22.38
C ARG A 327 -7.06 15.46 -23.12
N VAL A 328 -6.61 14.34 -22.55
CA VAL A 328 -5.80 13.33 -23.26
C VAL A 328 -6.57 12.76 -24.46
N LEU A 329 -7.85 12.44 -24.31
CA LEU A 329 -8.68 11.91 -25.40
C LEU A 329 -8.95 12.96 -26.50
N ALA A 330 -9.06 14.24 -26.15
CA ALA A 330 -9.16 15.35 -27.09
C ALA A 330 -7.83 15.67 -27.81
N GLY A 331 -6.69 15.25 -27.26
CA GLY A 331 -5.35 15.58 -27.77
C GLY A 331 -4.79 16.92 -27.24
N GLU A 332 -5.36 17.45 -26.16
CA GLU A 332 -4.88 18.68 -25.49
C GLU A 332 -3.68 18.45 -24.55
N LEU A 333 -3.39 17.19 -24.22
CA LEU A 333 -2.29 16.79 -23.35
C LEU A 333 -1.40 15.80 -24.10
N GLU A 334 -0.16 16.20 -24.37
CA GLU A 334 0.86 15.35 -24.98
C GLU A 334 1.64 14.57 -23.92
N ALA A 335 2.00 13.32 -24.20
CA ALA A 335 2.75 12.49 -23.26
C ALA A 335 4.26 12.75 -23.36
N THR A 336 4.87 13.19 -22.26
CA THR A 336 6.32 13.45 -22.18
C THR A 336 7.10 12.19 -21.80
N PRO A 337 8.18 11.81 -22.53
CA PRO A 337 9.06 10.70 -22.16
C PRO A 337 9.65 10.86 -20.75
N GLN A 338 9.69 9.76 -20.00
CA GLN A 338 10.23 9.75 -18.65
C GLN A 338 11.77 9.83 -18.63
N ASP A 339 12.33 10.69 -17.77
CA ASP A 339 13.78 10.68 -17.47
C ASP A 339 14.17 9.37 -16.76
N ALA A 340 15.02 8.57 -17.40
CA ALA A 340 15.50 7.31 -16.85
C ALA A 340 16.54 7.51 -15.72
N ALA A 341 17.24 8.64 -15.66
CA ALA A 341 18.25 8.90 -14.62
C ALA A 341 17.63 9.21 -13.25
N ARG A 342 16.39 9.71 -13.23
CA ARG A 342 15.58 9.92 -12.01
C ARG A 342 14.74 8.70 -11.60
N ALA A 343 14.80 7.60 -12.34
CA ALA A 343 13.92 6.46 -12.07
C ALA A 343 14.26 5.76 -10.74
N SER A 344 13.23 5.49 -9.94
CA SER A 344 13.35 4.71 -8.70
C SER A 344 12.27 3.62 -8.64
N HIS A 345 12.51 2.55 -7.88
CA HIS A 345 11.67 1.35 -7.91
C HIS A 345 10.91 1.09 -6.60
N ALA A 346 9.70 0.54 -6.78
CA ALA A 346 8.76 0.14 -5.75
C ALA A 346 8.33 -1.32 -5.95
N PRO A 347 9.20 -2.31 -5.67
CA PRO A 347 8.94 -3.73 -5.93
C PRO A 347 7.73 -4.26 -5.13
N PRO A 348 7.14 -5.41 -5.51
CA PRO A 348 6.14 -6.08 -4.67
C PRO A 348 6.70 -6.36 -3.28
N LEU A 349 5.93 -6.06 -2.23
CA LEU A 349 6.35 -6.31 -0.84
C LEU A 349 6.52 -7.81 -0.57
N GLU A 350 7.69 -8.20 -0.09
CA GLU A 350 8.01 -9.56 0.31
C GLU A 350 7.72 -9.82 1.80
N LYS A 351 7.83 -11.09 2.22
CA LYS A 351 7.72 -11.47 3.64
C LYS A 351 8.83 -10.86 4.51
N ALA A 352 9.99 -10.55 3.92
CA ALA A 352 11.11 -9.93 4.61
C ALA A 352 10.81 -8.46 4.95
N ASP A 353 10.29 -7.69 3.98
CA ASP A 353 9.91 -6.27 4.15
C ASP A 353 8.91 -6.05 5.29
N LEU A 354 8.13 -7.06 5.66
CA LEU A 354 7.18 -6.95 6.77
C LEU A 354 7.83 -6.89 8.15
N VAL A 355 9.11 -7.28 8.27
CA VAL A 355 9.81 -7.41 9.55
C VAL A 355 10.45 -6.07 9.93
N VAL A 356 10.16 -5.61 11.16
CA VAL A 356 10.85 -4.48 11.78
C VAL A 356 12.18 -4.96 12.36
N ASP A 357 13.28 -4.37 11.90
CA ASP A 357 14.60 -4.47 12.50
C ASP A 357 14.78 -3.30 13.46
N TRP A 358 14.94 -3.63 14.75
CA TRP A 358 15.02 -2.65 15.83
C TRP A 358 16.37 -1.92 15.91
N SER A 359 17.37 -2.31 15.11
CA SER A 359 18.66 -1.60 15.03
C SER A 359 18.59 -0.28 14.24
N TRP A 360 17.43 0.03 13.65
CA TRP A 360 17.20 1.29 12.93
C TRP A 360 16.89 2.46 13.87
N GLU A 361 16.87 3.66 13.31
CA GLU A 361 16.34 4.86 13.97
C GLU A 361 14.81 4.74 14.18
N ALA A 362 14.32 5.30 15.29
CA ALA A 362 12.90 5.31 15.65
C ALA A 362 11.98 5.93 14.58
N THR A 363 12.43 6.96 13.85
CA THR A 363 11.68 7.57 12.73
C THR A 363 11.41 6.55 11.62
N ARG A 364 12.47 5.92 11.12
CA ARG A 364 12.42 4.86 10.10
C ARG A 364 11.52 3.69 10.53
N ILE A 365 11.56 3.30 11.81
CA ILE A 365 10.68 2.23 12.33
C ILE A 365 9.20 2.65 12.29
N VAL A 366 8.89 3.91 12.62
CA VAL A 366 7.53 4.46 12.56
C VAL A 366 7.04 4.60 11.11
N ASP A 367 7.90 5.04 10.20
CA ASP A 367 7.66 5.06 8.75
C ASP A 367 7.38 3.65 8.20
N TRP A 368 8.15 2.65 8.65
CA TRP A 368 7.94 1.25 8.29
C TRP A 368 6.59 0.72 8.82
N VAL A 369 6.21 1.06 10.05
CA VAL A 369 4.92 0.67 10.65
C VAL A 369 3.76 1.33 9.90
N ARG A 370 3.78 2.66 9.68
CA ARG A 370 2.67 3.37 9.02
C ARG A 370 2.58 3.03 7.52
N GLY A 371 3.72 2.83 6.84
CA GLY A 371 3.81 2.43 5.44
C GLY A 371 3.35 1.00 5.15
N LEU A 372 3.26 0.14 6.17
CA LEU A 372 2.66 -1.20 6.08
C LEU A 372 1.25 -1.27 6.71
N SER A 373 0.73 -0.19 7.27
CA SER A 373 -0.58 -0.17 7.96
C SER A 373 -1.71 0.29 7.02
N PRO A 374 -2.93 -0.27 7.12
CA PRO A 374 -3.36 -1.37 8.01
C PRO A 374 -3.05 -2.78 7.46
N LEU A 375 -2.66 -2.89 6.19
CA LEU A 375 -2.31 -4.13 5.50
C LEU A 375 -1.10 -3.87 4.59
N PRO A 376 -0.11 -4.80 4.52
CA PRO A 376 -0.06 -6.15 5.12
C PRO A 376 0.18 -6.20 6.65
N CYS A 377 0.45 -5.04 7.25
CA CYS A 377 0.82 -4.79 8.65
C CYS A 377 2.23 -5.28 9.02
N ALA A 378 3.04 -4.35 9.54
CA ALA A 378 4.38 -4.60 10.04
C ALA A 378 4.38 -5.62 11.19
N ARG A 379 5.51 -6.29 11.42
CA ARG A 379 5.65 -7.30 12.47
C ARG A 379 7.05 -7.36 13.07
N THR A 380 7.09 -7.79 14.31
CA THR A 380 8.26 -8.25 15.05
C THR A 380 7.93 -9.62 15.65
N THR A 381 8.90 -10.30 16.23
CA THR A 381 8.66 -11.42 17.17
C THR A 381 8.64 -10.94 18.61
N LEU A 382 7.99 -11.74 19.47
CA LEU A 382 8.06 -11.73 20.93
C LEU A 382 7.99 -13.19 21.38
N GLU A 383 8.98 -13.69 22.13
CA GLU A 383 9.02 -15.11 22.56
C GLU A 383 8.85 -16.12 21.40
N GLY A 384 9.42 -15.81 20.23
CA GLY A 384 9.27 -16.60 19.00
C GLY A 384 7.88 -16.56 18.33
N LYS A 385 6.90 -15.82 18.87
CA LYS A 385 5.54 -15.65 18.31
C LYS A 385 5.43 -14.35 17.53
N THR A 386 4.53 -14.28 16.56
CA THR A 386 4.32 -13.04 15.78
C THR A 386 3.63 -11.96 16.64
N LEU A 387 4.25 -10.78 16.71
CA LEU A 387 3.63 -9.54 17.20
C LEU A 387 3.52 -8.55 16.02
N LYS A 388 2.29 -8.32 15.53
CA LYS A 388 2.02 -7.33 14.50
C LYS A 388 1.93 -5.92 15.10
N LEU A 389 2.54 -4.94 14.44
CA LEU A 389 2.57 -3.53 14.83
C LEU A 389 1.64 -2.74 13.90
N GLN A 390 0.54 -2.22 14.42
CA GLN A 390 -0.49 -1.52 13.62
C GLN A 390 -0.34 0.00 13.68
N GLN A 391 0.15 0.52 14.81
CA GLN A 391 0.33 1.95 15.02
C GLN A 391 1.43 2.18 16.07
N ALA A 392 2.34 3.10 15.78
CA ALA A 392 3.43 3.51 16.65
C ALA A 392 3.79 4.97 16.37
N ARG A 393 4.49 5.63 17.30
CA ARG A 393 5.06 6.98 17.11
C ARG A 393 6.46 7.07 17.71
N VAL A 394 7.25 8.03 17.28
CA VAL A 394 8.53 8.36 17.93
C VAL A 394 8.21 8.87 19.33
N CYS A 395 8.87 8.32 20.35
CA CYS A 395 8.69 8.77 21.73
C CYS A 395 9.57 10.01 21.96
N PRO A 396 9.00 11.17 22.34
CA PRO A 396 9.76 12.41 22.47
C PRO A 396 10.55 12.46 23.79
N GLY A 397 11.79 12.95 23.72
CA GLY A 397 12.65 13.15 24.88
C GLY A 397 13.51 11.93 25.22
N THR A 398 13.95 11.85 26.48
CA THR A 398 14.87 10.81 26.97
C THR A 398 14.14 9.72 27.76
N CYS A 399 14.11 8.50 27.24
CA CYS A 399 13.65 7.31 27.97
C CYS A 399 14.83 6.60 28.67
N PRO A 400 14.58 5.61 29.54
CA PRO A 400 15.63 4.76 30.10
C PRO A 400 16.45 4.06 29.01
N THR A 401 17.75 3.88 29.24
CA THR A 401 18.64 3.14 28.34
C THR A 401 18.26 1.66 28.29
N GLY A 402 18.17 1.09 27.08
CA GLY A 402 17.97 -0.34 26.84
C GLY A 402 18.60 -0.76 25.52
N SER A 403 18.61 -2.07 25.25
CA SER A 403 19.10 -2.62 23.97
C SER A 403 18.11 -2.35 22.85
N ALA A 404 18.54 -2.33 21.59
CA ALA A 404 17.64 -2.34 20.45
C ALA A 404 16.63 -3.51 20.55
N GLY A 405 15.33 -3.19 20.47
CA GLY A 405 14.22 -4.14 20.64
C GLY A 405 13.79 -4.39 22.10
N GLU A 406 14.43 -3.75 23.09
CA GLU A 406 14.10 -3.90 24.51
C GLU A 406 12.98 -2.94 24.94
N VAL A 407 11.96 -3.47 25.62
CA VAL A 407 10.86 -2.68 26.19
C VAL A 407 11.37 -1.94 27.44
N VAL A 408 11.59 -0.63 27.31
CA VAL A 408 12.16 0.24 28.37
C VAL A 408 11.12 0.96 29.21
N ILE A 409 9.85 1.03 28.76
CA ILE A 409 8.71 1.49 29.55
C ILE A 409 7.50 0.59 29.23
N ALA A 410 6.79 0.14 30.26
CA ALA A 410 5.56 -0.66 30.14
C ALA A 410 4.65 -0.40 31.35
N ASP A 411 4.10 0.81 31.44
CA ASP A 411 3.24 1.24 32.54
C ASP A 411 2.13 2.21 32.07
N LYS A 412 1.56 3.00 32.97
CA LYS A 412 0.48 3.96 32.67
C LYS A 412 0.91 5.14 31.78
N SER A 413 2.21 5.41 31.66
CA SER A 413 2.77 6.45 30.79
C SER A 413 2.88 6.00 29.33
N GLY A 414 3.02 4.70 29.06
CA GLY A 414 3.08 4.15 27.71
C GLY A 414 3.75 2.78 27.62
N LEU A 415 3.99 2.38 26.38
CA LEU A 415 4.69 1.15 26.01
C LEU A 415 5.81 1.52 25.01
N VAL A 416 7.03 1.65 25.50
CA VAL A 416 8.17 2.22 24.76
C VAL A 416 9.27 1.18 24.58
N VAL A 417 9.79 1.09 23.35
CA VAL A 417 10.86 0.19 22.93
C VAL A 417 12.09 1.00 22.54
N ALA A 418 13.25 0.61 23.04
CA ALA A 418 14.53 1.17 22.61
C ALA A 418 14.89 0.67 21.20
N CYS A 419 15.44 1.58 20.39
CA CYS A 419 15.83 1.31 19.01
C CYS A 419 17.37 1.42 18.87
N GLY A 420 17.92 1.31 17.66
CA GLY A 420 19.33 1.61 17.42
C GLY A 420 19.65 3.08 17.70
N GLU A 421 18.75 3.96 17.26
CA GLU A 421 18.73 5.37 17.64
C GLU A 421 17.32 5.82 18.04
N GLY A 422 17.20 6.48 19.19
CA GLY A 422 15.92 6.94 19.74
C GLY A 422 15.02 5.82 20.30
N PHE A 423 13.73 6.15 20.44
CA PHE A 423 12.73 5.32 21.10
C PHE A 423 11.41 5.34 20.33
N VAL A 424 10.73 4.19 20.25
CA VAL A 424 9.41 4.05 19.62
C VAL A 424 8.36 3.71 20.67
N GLU A 425 7.30 4.50 20.74
CA GLU A 425 6.12 4.18 21.53
C GLU A 425 5.11 3.41 20.67
N LEU A 426 4.82 2.17 21.07
CA LEU A 426 3.81 1.34 20.43
C LEU A 426 2.43 1.80 20.90
N GLN A 427 1.57 2.22 19.97
CA GLN A 427 0.20 2.66 20.27
C GLN A 427 -0.80 1.51 20.13
N ARG A 428 -0.62 0.65 19.11
CA ARG A 428 -1.51 -0.47 18.82
C ARG A 428 -0.77 -1.65 18.21
N ALA A 429 -0.93 -2.83 18.81
CA ALA A 429 -0.30 -4.06 18.35
C ALA A 429 -1.25 -5.27 18.46
N GLN A 430 -0.91 -6.36 17.78
CA GLN A 430 -1.69 -7.59 17.74
C GLN A 430 -0.77 -8.80 17.91
N LEU A 431 -0.89 -9.47 19.06
CA LEU A 431 -0.30 -10.79 19.27
C LEU A 431 -0.98 -11.85 18.40
N GLU A 432 -0.21 -12.87 18.04
CA GLU A 432 -0.66 -14.06 17.34
C GLU A 432 -1.94 -14.67 17.96
N GLY A 433 -2.89 -15.07 17.10
CA GLY A 433 -4.20 -15.58 17.51
C GLY A 433 -5.17 -14.57 18.13
N ARG A 434 -4.71 -13.41 18.62
CA ARG A 434 -5.52 -12.43 19.36
C ARG A 434 -6.12 -11.34 18.45
N LYS A 435 -7.02 -10.54 19.01
CA LYS A 435 -7.42 -9.24 18.42
C LYS A 435 -6.28 -8.22 18.61
N ALA A 436 -6.30 -7.15 17.81
CA ALA A 436 -5.45 -5.98 18.07
C ALA A 436 -5.91 -5.25 19.33
N LEU A 437 -4.95 -4.76 20.11
CA LEU A 437 -5.13 -4.13 21.41
C LEU A 437 -4.39 -2.78 21.45
N ALA A 438 -4.84 -1.86 22.29
CA ALA A 438 -4.11 -0.61 22.56
C ALA A 438 -2.93 -0.87 23.51
N ALA A 439 -1.96 0.04 23.53
CA ALA A 439 -0.80 0.00 24.42
C ALA A 439 -1.19 -0.27 25.89
N VAL A 440 -2.20 0.45 26.38
CA VAL A 440 -2.71 0.34 27.75
C VAL A 440 -3.30 -1.05 28.07
N ASP A 441 -3.93 -1.71 27.10
CA ASP A 441 -4.47 -3.08 27.27
C ASP A 441 -3.36 -4.13 27.26
N LEU A 442 -2.31 -3.92 26.47
CA LEU A 442 -1.13 -4.79 26.41
C LEU A 442 -0.35 -4.74 27.73
N VAL A 443 -0.20 -3.54 28.30
CA VAL A 443 0.41 -3.33 29.63
C VAL A 443 -0.48 -3.89 30.75
N ASN A 444 -1.76 -3.51 30.81
CA ASN A 444 -2.68 -3.97 31.86
C ASN A 444 -2.86 -5.50 31.85
N GLY A 445 -2.92 -6.10 30.66
CA GLY A 445 -2.98 -7.55 30.49
C GLY A 445 -1.66 -8.29 30.72
N ARG A 446 -0.55 -7.57 31.05
CA ARG A 446 0.82 -8.09 31.17
C ARG A 446 1.27 -8.90 29.94
N LEU A 447 0.82 -8.46 28.76
CA LEU A 447 1.12 -9.08 27.46
C LEU A 447 2.43 -8.58 26.85
N LEU A 448 2.87 -7.40 27.27
CA LEU A 448 4.22 -6.85 27.09
C LEU A 448 4.64 -6.20 28.41
N THR A 449 5.88 -6.44 28.83
CA THR A 449 6.42 -6.03 30.13
C THR A 449 7.79 -5.38 29.99
N LEU A 450 8.19 -4.61 31.00
CA LEU A 450 9.55 -4.03 31.10
C LEU A 450 10.62 -5.14 30.95
N GLY A 451 11.66 -4.86 30.16
CA GLY A 451 12.75 -5.81 29.86
C GLY A 451 12.40 -6.91 28.86
N ALA A 452 11.16 -7.00 28.36
CA ALA A 452 10.82 -7.90 27.26
C ALA A 452 11.60 -7.51 25.99
N ARG A 453 11.98 -8.51 25.17
CA ARG A 453 12.74 -8.31 23.94
C ARG A 453 11.92 -8.65 22.70
N LEU A 454 11.98 -7.76 21.73
CA LEU A 454 11.34 -7.86 20.42
C LEU A 454 12.39 -8.15 19.35
N GLY A 455 12.05 -8.98 18.36
CA GLY A 455 12.97 -9.40 17.31
C GLY A 455 13.82 -10.65 17.64
N THR A 456 13.41 -11.39 18.68
CA THR A 456 13.95 -12.69 19.13
C THR A 456 13.46 -13.86 18.27
#